data_AF-A0A1X0QSM0-F1
#
_entry.id   AF-A0A1X0QSM0-F1
#
_cell.length_a   1.000
_cell.length_b   1.000
_cell.length_c   1.000
_cell.angle_alpha   90.00
_cell.angle_beta   90.00
_cell.angle_gamma   90.00
#
_symmetry.space_group_name_H-M   'P 1'
#
loop_
_entity.id
_entity.type
_entity.pdbx_description
1 polymer ?
#
loop_
_entity_poly.entity_id
_entity_poly.type
_entity_poly.pdbx_seq_one_letter_code
_entity_poly.pdbx_strand_id
1 'polypeptide(L)'
;MLEKRICAFTDCQNEAHLQCPTCIKLNKTEGSFFCSQDCFKKSWGTHKANHGNHREPYDPFKTFKYAGPLRAVYPLSPRRQVPPEIQRPDYADTGNHDNK
;
A
#
# COMPACT_ATOMS: atom_id res chain seq x y z
N MET A 1 -2.93 28.32 8.07
CA MET A 1 -3.87 27.80 9.07
C MET A 1 -3.24 26.54 9.64
N LEU A 2 -3.03 26.47 10.97
CA LEU A 2 -2.39 25.32 11.60
C LEU A 2 -3.42 24.18 11.66
N GLU A 3 -3.23 23.10 10.90
CA GLU A 3 -4.08 21.91 11.03
C GLU A 3 -3.85 21.32 12.41
N LYS A 4 -4.85 21.47 13.30
CA LYS A 4 -4.85 20.83 14.61
C LYS A 4 -4.95 19.33 14.40
N ARG A 5 -3.86 18.62 14.67
CA ARG A 5 -3.82 17.15 14.62
C ARG A 5 -4.21 16.61 15.98
N ILE A 6 -5.18 15.71 16.01
CA ILE A 6 -5.61 15.00 17.21
C ILE A 6 -4.78 13.74 17.42
N CYS A 7 -4.73 13.26 18.66
CA CYS A 7 -4.04 12.02 18.99
C CYS A 7 -4.62 10.85 18.18
N ALA A 8 -3.75 10.01 17.61
CA ALA A 8 -4.12 8.85 16.81
C ALA A 8 -4.56 7.64 17.65
N PHE A 9 -4.47 7.73 18.98
CA PHE A 9 -4.97 6.68 19.87
C PHE A 9 -6.49 6.81 20.02
N THR A 10 -7.22 5.72 19.83
CA THR A 10 -8.69 5.68 19.77
C THR A 10 -9.39 6.27 20.99
N ASP A 11 -8.77 6.13 22.17
CA ASP A 11 -9.32 6.58 23.44
C ASP A 11 -8.67 7.89 23.93
N CYS A 12 -8.22 8.75 23.00
CA CYS A 12 -7.62 10.04 23.33
C CYS A 12 -7.99 11.13 22.32
N GLN A 13 -8.56 12.24 22.82
CA GLN A 13 -8.95 13.41 22.00
C GLN A 13 -8.03 14.62 22.18
N ASN A 14 -6.90 14.45 22.87
CA ASN A 14 -5.96 15.54 23.11
C ASN A 14 -5.26 15.98 21.81
N GLU A 15 -4.80 17.23 21.79
CA GLU A 15 -3.96 17.76 20.73
C GLU A 15 -2.63 16.99 20.65
N ALA A 16 -2.23 16.65 19.44
CA ALA A 16 -1.03 15.86 19.19
C ALA A 16 0.17 16.75 18.92
N HIS A 17 1.27 16.48 19.61
CA HIS A 17 2.52 17.25 19.52
C HIS A 17 3.73 16.38 19.15
N LEU A 18 3.57 15.06 19.13
CA LEU A 18 4.62 14.10 18.81
C LEU A 18 4.24 13.34 17.54
N GLN A 19 5.19 13.12 16.64
CA GLN A 19 5.00 12.33 15.44
C GLN A 19 5.74 11.00 15.55
N CYS A 20 5.19 9.93 14.97
CA CYS A 20 5.89 8.64 14.91
C CYS A 20 7.24 8.78 14.15
N PRO A 21 8.38 8.38 14.74
CA PRO A 21 9.69 8.46 14.09
C PRO A 21 9.80 7.59 12.83
N THR A 22 9.06 6.48 12.77
CA THR A 22 9.02 5.60 11.58
C THR A 22 8.25 6.25 10.43
N CYS A 23 7.12 6.92 10.71
CA CYS A 23 6.40 7.70 9.69
C CYS A 23 7.30 8.77 9.04
N ILE A 24 8.08 9.47 9.87
CA ILE A 24 9.01 10.50 9.42
C ILE A 24 10.07 9.87 8.49
N LYS A 25 10.70 8.77 8.93
CA LYS A 25 11.69 8.04 8.12
C LYS A 25 11.14 7.54 6.78
N LEU A 26 9.86 7.16 6.75
CA LEU A 26 9.18 6.70 5.53
C LEU A 26 8.60 7.84 4.69
N ASN A 27 8.83 9.11 5.06
CA ASN A 27 8.26 10.30 4.42
C ASN A 27 6.73 10.21 4.24
N LYS A 28 6.02 9.57 5.18
CA LYS A 28 4.54 9.52 5.17
C LYS A 28 4.01 10.83 5.75
N THR A 29 3.51 11.71 4.87
CA THR A 29 2.90 13.01 5.23
C THR A 29 1.60 12.86 6.04
N GLU A 30 0.90 11.73 5.87
CA GLU A 30 -0.27 11.30 6.65
C GLU A 30 0.12 10.40 7.85
N GLY A 31 1.27 10.68 8.47
CA GLY A 31 1.74 9.90 9.62
C GLY A 31 0.81 10.00 10.84
N SER A 32 0.88 9.02 11.75
CA SER A 32 0.16 9.12 13.03
C SER A 32 0.86 10.07 14.01
N PHE A 33 0.06 10.91 14.69
CA PHE A 33 0.48 11.88 15.70
C PHE A 33 -0.06 11.48 17.07
N PHE A 34 0.68 11.79 18.14
CA PHE A 34 0.34 11.42 19.51
C PHE A 34 0.53 12.61 20.44
N CYS A 35 -0.30 12.70 21.49
CA CYS A 35 -0.13 13.72 22.52
C CYS A 35 1.01 13.37 23.50
N SER A 36 1.31 12.07 23.69
CA SER A 36 2.32 11.59 24.63
C SER A 36 2.95 10.27 24.19
N GLN A 37 4.12 9.95 24.77
CA GLN A 37 4.79 8.67 24.54
C GLN A 37 3.96 7.47 25.06
N ASP A 38 3.12 7.68 26.08
CA ASP A 38 2.22 6.67 26.61
C ASP A 38 1.14 6.27 25.59
N CYS A 39 0.53 7.26 24.93
CA CYS A 39 -0.43 7.03 23.85
C CYS A 39 0.24 6.34 22.65
N PHE A 40 1.49 6.71 22.34
CA PHE A 40 2.27 6.02 21.31
C PHE A 40 2.47 4.53 21.66
N LYS A 41 2.90 4.20 22.88
CA LYS A 41 3.12 2.80 23.31
C LYS A 41 1.84 1.98 23.29
N LYS A 42 0.72 2.54 23.78
CA LYS A 42 -0.59 1.87 23.77
C LYS A 42 -1.10 1.63 22.34
N SER A 43 -0.91 2.59 21.44
CA SER A 43 -1.29 2.47 20.04
C SER A 43 -0.33 1.62 19.19
N TRP A 44 0.92 1.39 19.64
CA TRP A 44 1.97 0.76 18.84
C TRP A 44 1.58 -0.61 18.27
N GLY A 45 0.83 -1.41 19.05
CA GLY A 45 0.37 -2.74 18.64
C GLY A 45 -0.40 -2.73 17.31
N THR A 46 -1.28 -1.74 17.11
CA THR A 46 -2.07 -1.56 15.90
C THR A 46 -1.37 -0.66 14.88
N HIS A 47 -0.73 0.42 15.34
CA HIS A 47 -0.07 1.40 14.47
C HIS A 47 1.09 0.81 13.65
N LYS A 48 1.87 -0.13 14.23
CA LYS A 48 3.03 -0.72 13.54
C LYS A 48 2.68 -1.46 12.25
N ALA A 49 1.44 -1.94 12.10
CA ALA A 49 0.98 -2.60 10.88
C ALA A 49 0.98 -1.65 9.68
N ASN A 50 0.80 -0.34 9.90
CA ASN A 50 0.82 0.68 8.85
C ASN A 50 2.25 0.96 8.31
N HIS A 51 3.27 0.42 9.00
CA HIS A 51 4.67 0.40 8.57
C HIS A 51 5.06 -0.93 7.92
N GLY A 52 4.11 -1.83 7.72
CA GLY A 52 4.31 -3.06 6.97
C GLY A 52 4.99 -2.73 5.65
N ASN A 53 6.01 -3.52 5.31
CA ASN A 53 6.82 -3.34 4.11
C ASN A 53 5.96 -3.65 2.88
N HIS A 54 5.08 -2.73 2.48
CA HIS A 54 4.21 -2.82 1.30
C HIS A 54 4.98 -2.85 -0.03
N ARG A 55 6.30 -3.02 0.03
CA ARG A 55 7.21 -2.98 -1.12
C ARG A 55 7.96 -4.27 -1.35
N GLU A 56 7.83 -5.27 -0.48
CA GLU A 56 8.36 -6.60 -0.78
C GLU A 56 7.45 -7.21 -1.86
N PRO A 57 7.98 -7.52 -3.06
CA PRO A 57 7.22 -8.19 -4.09
C PRO A 57 6.58 -9.46 -3.54
N TYR A 58 5.26 -9.57 -3.63
CA TYR A 58 4.56 -10.80 -3.29
C TYR A 58 4.75 -11.80 -4.42
N ASP A 59 5.15 -13.03 -4.10
CA ASP A 59 5.16 -14.15 -5.06
C ASP A 59 3.91 -15.03 -4.81
N PRO A 60 2.92 -15.04 -5.72
CA PRO A 60 1.74 -15.90 -5.59
C PRO A 60 2.05 -17.38 -5.90
N PHE A 61 3.17 -17.67 -6.55
CA PHE A 61 3.54 -19.02 -6.99
C PHE A 61 4.54 -19.68 -6.05
N LYS A 62 4.30 -19.59 -4.74
CA LYS A 62 5.24 -20.08 -3.70
C LYS A 62 5.60 -21.56 -3.81
N THR A 63 4.70 -22.38 -4.36
CA THR A 63 4.91 -23.82 -4.54
C THR A 63 5.50 -24.19 -5.91
N PHE A 64 5.51 -23.24 -6.86
CA PHE A 64 6.05 -23.47 -8.19
C PHE A 64 7.58 -23.44 -8.15
N LYS A 65 8.21 -24.41 -8.82
CA LYS A 65 9.67 -24.49 -8.92
C LYS A 65 10.14 -23.68 -10.13
N TYR A 66 10.63 -22.46 -9.88
CA TYR A 66 11.28 -21.65 -10.90
C TYR A 66 12.55 -22.35 -11.42
N ALA A 67 12.74 -22.36 -12.74
CA ALA A 67 13.90 -22.98 -13.38
C ALA A 67 15.21 -22.18 -13.21
N GLY A 68 15.14 -20.92 -12.79
CA GLY A 68 16.29 -20.02 -12.69
C GLY A 68 16.08 -18.90 -11.66
N PRO A 69 16.86 -17.80 -11.70
CA PRO A 69 16.80 -16.73 -10.71
C PRO A 69 15.60 -15.78 -10.89
N LEU A 70 14.93 -15.78 -12.04
CA LEU A 70 13.79 -14.90 -12.32
C LEU A 70 12.59 -15.24 -11.41
N ARG A 71 11.91 -14.22 -10.85
CA ARG A 71 10.77 -14.38 -9.94
C ARG A 71 9.59 -13.50 -10.35
N ALA A 72 8.39 -13.96 -10.00
CA ALA A 72 7.19 -13.14 -10.12
C ALA A 72 7.22 -11.96 -9.14
N VAL A 73 6.68 -10.82 -9.57
CA VAL A 73 6.56 -9.59 -8.77
C VAL A 73 5.10 -9.15 -8.80
N TYR A 74 4.43 -9.22 -7.65
CA TYR A 74 3.05 -8.76 -7.48
C TYR A 74 2.92 -7.69 -6.39
N PRO A 75 1.88 -6.83 -6.45
CA PRO A 75 0.83 -6.79 -7.48
C PRO A 75 1.32 -6.27 -8.84
N LEU A 76 0.72 -6.78 -9.92
CA LEU A 76 0.96 -6.27 -11.27
C LEU A 76 0.38 -4.85 -11.41
N SER A 77 0.94 -4.07 -12.33
CA SER A 77 0.33 -2.80 -12.70
C SER A 77 -1.03 -3.04 -13.39
N PRO A 78 -1.96 -2.07 -13.29
CA PRO A 78 -3.18 -2.10 -14.07
C PRO A 78 -2.90 -2.20 -15.57
N ARG A 79 -3.79 -2.87 -16.31
CA ARG A 79 -3.70 -2.90 -17.78
C ARG A 79 -3.79 -1.46 -18.32
N ARG A 80 -2.91 -1.13 -19.27
CA ARG A 80 -2.94 0.17 -19.96
C ARG A 80 -4.20 0.24 -20.81
N GLN A 81 -4.80 1.42 -20.88
CA GLN A 81 -5.92 1.67 -21.77
C GLN A 81 -5.41 1.83 -23.21
N VAL A 82 -6.11 1.20 -24.14
CA VAL A 82 -5.84 1.35 -25.58
C VAL A 82 -6.78 2.43 -26.10
N PRO A 83 -6.29 3.45 -26.82
CA PRO A 83 -7.13 4.46 -27.45
C PRO A 83 -8.20 3.85 -28.37
N PRO A 84 -9.40 4.43 -28.45
CA PRO A 84 -10.53 3.86 -29.18
C PRO A 84 -10.36 3.88 -30.71
N GLU A 85 -9.44 4.69 -31.25
CA GLU A 85 -9.16 4.80 -32.69
C GLU A 85 -8.43 3.57 -33.25
N ILE A 86 -7.70 2.84 -32.40
CA ILE A 86 -6.93 1.67 -32.81
C ILE A 86 -7.88 0.49 -32.99
N GLN A 87 -7.90 -0.10 -34.19
CA GLN A 87 -8.68 -1.30 -34.45
C GLN A 87 -8.25 -2.43 -33.50
N ARG A 88 -9.23 -3.01 -32.82
CA ARG A 88 -9.02 -4.07 -31.84
C ARG A 88 -9.26 -5.43 -32.50
N PRO A 89 -8.39 -6.42 -32.29
CA PRO A 89 -8.67 -7.78 -32.73
C PRO A 89 -9.86 -8.39 -31.98
N ASP A 90 -10.41 -9.47 -32.50
CA ASP A 90 -11.56 -10.21 -31.95
C ASP A 90 -11.36 -10.68 -30.50
N TYR A 91 -10.12 -11.04 -30.14
CA TYR A 91 -9.78 -11.48 -28.78
C TYR A 91 -9.56 -10.34 -27.77
N ALA A 92 -9.64 -9.06 -28.19
CA ALA A 92 -9.23 -7.92 -27.36
C ALA A 92 -10.12 -7.67 -26.13
N ASP A 93 -11.39 -8.08 -26.18
CA ASP A 93 -12.37 -7.88 -25.10
C ASP A 93 -12.69 -9.18 -24.37
N THR A 94 -12.82 -10.29 -25.09
CA THR A 94 -13.25 -11.59 -24.54
C THR A 94 -12.10 -12.50 -24.16
N GLY A 95 -10.89 -12.29 -24.71
CA GLY A 95 -9.75 -13.17 -24.55
C GLY A 95 -9.83 -14.49 -25.34
N ASN A 96 -10.90 -14.68 -26.11
CA ASN A 96 -11.08 -15.84 -26.97
C ASN A 96 -10.88 -15.44 -28.43
N HIS A 97 -10.09 -16.23 -29.16
CA HIS A 97 -9.96 -16.13 -30.61
C HIS A 97 -10.99 -17.08 -31.25
N ASP A 98 -12.28 -16.80 -31.06
CA ASP A 98 -13.32 -17.54 -31.76
C ASP A 98 -13.35 -17.04 -33.21
N ASN A 99 -12.66 -17.80 -34.07
CA ASN A 99 -12.60 -17.59 -35.52
C ASN A 99 -14.05 -17.68 -36.06
N LYS A 100 -14.66 -16.52 -36.33
CA LYS A 100 -15.97 -16.42 -36.97
C LYS A 100 -15.88 -16.87 -38.42
#